data_AF-A0A426R0B6-F1
#
_entry.id   AF-A0A426R0B6-F1
#
_cell.length_a   1.000
_cell.length_b   1.000
_cell.length_c   1.000
_cell.angle_alpha   90.00
_cell.angle_beta   90.00
_cell.angle_gamma   90.00
#
_symmetry.space_group_name_H-M   'P 1'
#
loop_
_entity.id
_entity.type
_entity.pdbx_description
1 polymer ?
#
loop_
_entity_poly.entity_id
_entity_poly.type
_entity_poly.pdbx_seq_one_letter_code
_entity_poly.pdbx_strand_id
1 'polypeptide(L)'
;MTITLAPWHVGYEKHLAGSVYAAAPGLRTQAAEALVAAGIAVHVDVMAPGEGLPVGVTLDELDELAAIVPRDMLGVHLVGSADGVRAMLPRIPDVGDLYVPLGTPGIGSSRVWAAVWDEVDEASASTVDLTGYDGVLLMLLEPGTSGVADPDRLSIATALARRIDVTLDGGVTEHLMPACLSTGASTAVVGRALILDSPLPEGHS
;
A
#
# COMPACT_ATOMS: atom_id res chain seq x y z
N MET A 1 -23.03 -7.81 2.05
CA MET A 1 -21.93 -7.67 3.02
C MET A 1 -21.75 -6.19 3.31
N THR A 2 -21.14 -5.85 4.43
CA THR A 2 -20.83 -4.46 4.81
C THR A 2 -19.36 -4.39 5.16
N ILE A 3 -18.67 -3.39 4.62
CA ILE A 3 -17.31 -3.07 5.03
C ILE A 3 -17.35 -2.33 6.37
N THR A 4 -16.55 -2.79 7.31
CA THR A 4 -16.25 -2.08 8.56
C THR A 4 -14.74 -2.02 8.76
N LEU A 5 -14.27 -1.01 9.47
CA LEU A 5 -12.86 -0.91 9.85
C LEU A 5 -12.65 -1.48 11.24
N ALA A 6 -11.51 -2.13 11.45
CA ALA A 6 -11.13 -2.69 12.73
C ALA A 6 -10.93 -1.56 13.78
N PRO A 7 -11.52 -1.67 14.98
CA PRO A 7 -11.52 -0.56 15.95
C PRO A 7 -10.14 -0.08 16.41
N TRP A 8 -9.12 -0.91 16.28
CA TRP A 8 -7.76 -0.59 16.69
C TRP A 8 -7.11 0.51 15.84
N HIS A 9 -7.69 0.89 14.69
CA HIS A 9 -7.19 1.99 13.88
C HIS A 9 -7.21 3.34 14.61
N VAL A 10 -8.02 3.48 15.67
CA VAL A 10 -8.24 4.75 16.37
C VAL A 10 -6.95 5.23 17.01
N GLY A 11 -6.51 6.43 16.66
CA GLY A 11 -5.23 7.02 17.08
C GLY A 11 -4.05 6.68 16.17
N TYR A 12 -4.23 5.82 15.16
CA TYR A 12 -3.22 5.50 14.15
C TYR A 12 -3.58 6.03 12.75
N GLU A 13 -4.66 6.78 12.59
CA GLU A 13 -5.25 7.09 11.28
C GLU A 13 -4.24 7.71 10.30
N LYS A 14 -3.40 8.62 10.80
CA LYS A 14 -2.36 9.30 10.00
C LYS A 14 -1.15 8.43 9.65
N HIS A 15 -1.03 7.27 10.28
CA HIS A 15 0.04 6.30 10.07
C HIS A 15 -0.44 5.07 9.30
N LEU A 16 -1.70 5.06 8.88
CA LEU A 16 -2.31 3.95 8.18
C LEU A 16 -2.62 4.34 6.74
N ALA A 17 -2.37 3.39 5.85
CA ALA A 17 -3.01 3.33 4.54
C ALA A 17 -3.77 2.00 4.44
N GLY A 18 -5.05 2.02 4.12
CA GLY A 18 -5.85 0.81 3.97
C GLY A 18 -5.70 0.22 2.57
N SER A 19 -5.21 -1.00 2.45
CA SER A 19 -5.13 -1.69 1.15
C SER A 19 -6.49 -2.24 0.75
N VAL A 20 -7.17 -1.58 -0.20
CA VAL A 20 -8.49 -2.02 -0.71
C VAL A 20 -8.41 -3.34 -1.46
N TYR A 21 -7.21 -3.78 -1.85
CA TYR A 21 -6.97 -5.11 -2.38
C TYR A 21 -7.44 -6.23 -1.44
N ALA A 22 -7.47 -5.97 -0.13
CA ALA A 22 -7.97 -6.90 0.87
C ALA A 22 -9.49 -7.09 0.88
N ALA A 23 -10.26 -6.13 0.33
CA ALA A 23 -11.70 -6.24 0.19
C ALA A 23 -12.07 -7.10 -1.03
N ALA A 24 -13.18 -7.84 -0.94
CA ALA A 24 -13.67 -8.61 -2.07
C ALA A 24 -13.96 -7.72 -3.31
N PRO A 25 -13.80 -8.24 -4.54
CA PRO A 25 -14.21 -7.52 -5.76
C PRO A 25 -15.66 -7.06 -5.66
N GLY A 26 -15.92 -5.81 -6.05
CA GLY A 26 -17.23 -5.16 -5.91
C GLY A 26 -17.50 -4.50 -4.54
N LEU A 27 -16.65 -4.72 -3.53
CA LEU A 27 -16.71 -4.02 -2.23
C LEU A 27 -15.60 -2.96 -2.05
N ARG A 28 -14.65 -2.88 -2.99
CA ARG A 28 -13.46 -2.01 -2.88
C ARG A 28 -13.80 -0.53 -2.79
N THR A 29 -14.81 -0.07 -3.54
CA THR A 29 -15.33 1.30 -3.46
C THR A 29 -15.89 1.61 -2.07
N GLN A 30 -16.68 0.69 -1.51
CA GLN A 30 -17.22 0.84 -0.15
C GLN A 30 -16.08 0.86 0.90
N ALA A 31 -15.04 0.06 0.70
CA ALA A 31 -13.86 0.08 1.57
C ALA A 31 -13.09 1.41 1.49
N ALA A 32 -12.90 1.95 0.29
CA ALA A 32 -12.28 3.26 0.10
C ALA A 32 -13.08 4.37 0.78
N GLU A 33 -14.41 4.38 0.62
CA GLU A 33 -15.29 5.34 1.30
C GLU A 33 -15.17 5.25 2.83
N ALA A 34 -15.14 4.04 3.38
CA ALA A 34 -14.97 3.82 4.82
C ALA A 34 -13.62 4.34 5.32
N LEU A 35 -12.53 4.09 4.59
CA LEU A 35 -11.19 4.59 4.91
C LEU A 35 -11.13 6.12 4.89
N VAL A 36 -11.65 6.74 3.82
CA VAL A 36 -11.70 8.21 3.68
C VAL A 36 -12.53 8.83 4.80
N ALA A 37 -13.69 8.26 5.12
CA ALA A 37 -14.54 8.72 6.22
C ALA A 37 -13.85 8.64 7.59
N ALA A 38 -12.92 7.69 7.77
CA ALA A 38 -12.08 7.56 8.96
C ALA A 38 -10.80 8.43 8.93
N GLY A 39 -10.53 9.15 7.83
CA GLY A 39 -9.30 9.94 7.66
C GLY A 39 -8.05 9.08 7.42
N ILE A 40 -8.22 7.87 6.89
CA ILE A 40 -7.15 6.92 6.58
C ILE A 40 -6.91 6.93 5.07
N ALA A 41 -5.64 6.97 4.65
CA ALA A 41 -5.28 6.93 3.24
C ALA A 41 -5.69 5.60 2.59
N VAL A 42 -5.94 5.61 1.28
CA VAL A 42 -6.32 4.44 0.49
C VAL A 42 -5.11 3.98 -0.31
N HIS A 43 -4.74 2.71 -0.16
CA HIS A 43 -3.68 2.06 -0.93
C HIS A 43 -4.29 1.07 -1.92
N VAL A 44 -3.85 1.14 -3.18
CA VAL A 44 -4.38 0.33 -4.28
C VAL A 44 -3.25 -0.44 -4.95
N ASP A 45 -3.33 -1.77 -4.95
CA ASP A 45 -2.36 -2.64 -5.63
C ASP A 45 -2.85 -2.98 -7.04
N VAL A 46 -2.08 -2.59 -8.05
CA VAL A 46 -2.35 -2.84 -9.48
C VAL A 46 -1.19 -3.64 -10.05
N MET A 47 -1.50 -4.83 -10.59
CA MET A 47 -0.49 -5.79 -11.02
C MET A 47 -0.25 -5.69 -12.52
N ALA A 48 1.02 -5.78 -12.92
CA ALA A 48 1.42 -5.79 -14.31
C ALA A 48 0.83 -7.02 -15.05
N PRO A 49 0.17 -6.81 -16.21
CA PRO A 49 -0.48 -7.91 -16.92
C PRO A 49 0.56 -8.85 -17.55
N GLY A 50 0.29 -10.15 -17.49
CA GLY A 50 1.10 -11.17 -18.17
C GLY A 50 2.37 -11.62 -17.44
N GLU A 51 2.58 -11.18 -16.19
CA GLU A 51 3.78 -11.50 -15.41
C GLU A 51 3.57 -12.63 -14.37
N GLY A 52 2.44 -13.33 -14.43
CA GLY A 52 2.13 -14.43 -13.50
C GLY A 52 1.73 -13.98 -12.09
N LEU A 53 1.51 -12.68 -11.90
CA LEU A 53 1.03 -12.08 -10.65
C LEU A 53 -0.45 -12.42 -10.39
N PRO A 54 -0.91 -12.42 -9.13
CA PRO A 54 -2.33 -12.51 -8.82
C PRO A 54 -3.10 -11.34 -9.43
N VAL A 55 -4.40 -11.54 -9.65
CA VAL A 55 -5.27 -10.45 -10.13
C VAL A 55 -5.41 -9.39 -9.04
N GLY A 56 -5.03 -8.16 -9.37
CA GLY A 56 -5.10 -6.97 -8.54
C GLY A 56 -6.42 -6.20 -8.59
N VAL A 57 -6.31 -4.91 -8.33
CA VAL A 57 -7.31 -3.91 -8.76
C VAL A 57 -7.13 -3.66 -10.25
N THR A 58 -8.21 -3.72 -11.02
CA THR A 58 -8.18 -3.42 -12.45
C THR A 58 -8.06 -1.92 -12.71
N LEU A 59 -7.66 -1.53 -13.92
CA LEU A 59 -7.58 -0.11 -14.27
C LEU A 59 -8.95 0.58 -14.28
N ASP A 60 -10.00 -0.15 -14.66
CA ASP A 60 -11.37 0.38 -14.62
C ASP A 60 -11.82 0.62 -13.16
N GLU A 61 -11.54 -0.32 -12.25
CA GLU A 61 -11.78 -0.11 -10.80
C GLU A 61 -10.91 1.02 -10.23
N LEU A 62 -9.68 1.19 -10.72
CA LEU A 62 -8.82 2.30 -10.30
C LEU A 62 -9.39 3.65 -10.70
N ASP A 63 -9.94 3.77 -11.91
CA ASP A 63 -10.63 4.99 -12.36
C ASP A 63 -11.85 5.30 -11.48
N GLU A 64 -12.62 4.28 -11.09
CA GLU A 64 -13.74 4.42 -10.15
C GLU A 64 -13.28 4.90 -8.77
N LEU A 65 -12.19 4.33 -8.24
CA LEU A 65 -11.60 4.73 -6.95
C LEU A 65 -11.06 6.16 -7.01
N ALA A 66 -10.36 6.53 -8.07
CA ALA A 66 -9.82 7.87 -8.27
C ALA A 66 -10.92 8.95 -8.39
N ALA A 67 -12.13 8.58 -8.81
CA ALA A 67 -13.26 9.49 -8.85
C ALA A 67 -13.85 9.85 -7.47
N ILE A 68 -13.60 9.02 -6.44
CA ILE A 68 -14.20 9.19 -5.10
C ILE A 68 -13.19 9.45 -3.99
N VAL A 69 -11.93 9.04 -4.14
CA VAL A 69 -10.88 9.24 -3.14
C VAL A 69 -10.17 10.57 -3.41
N PRO A 70 -10.02 11.46 -2.40
CA PRO A 70 -9.18 12.65 -2.55
C PRO A 70 -7.77 12.29 -3.00
N ARG A 71 -7.24 13.03 -3.98
CA ARG A 71 -5.92 12.76 -4.59
C ARG A 71 -4.82 12.52 -3.55
N ASP A 72 -4.73 13.39 -2.55
CA ASP A 72 -3.73 13.34 -1.48
C ASP A 72 -3.88 12.17 -0.51
N MET A 73 -5.03 11.48 -0.55
CA MET A 73 -5.28 10.25 0.20
C MET A 73 -5.14 8.98 -0.66
N LEU A 74 -4.95 9.11 -1.97
CA LEU A 74 -4.86 7.97 -2.88
C LEU A 74 -3.40 7.60 -3.17
N GLY A 75 -3.00 6.42 -2.72
CA GLY A 75 -1.74 5.76 -3.03
C GLY A 75 -1.93 4.59 -3.99
N VAL A 76 -1.15 4.52 -5.07
CA VAL A 76 -1.20 3.44 -6.06
C VAL A 76 0.13 2.72 -6.12
N HIS A 77 0.11 1.42 -5.88
CA HIS A 77 1.27 0.54 -5.97
C HIS A 77 1.20 -0.30 -7.23
N LEU A 78 2.18 -0.09 -8.12
CA LEU A 78 2.32 -0.83 -9.36
C LEU A 78 3.27 -2.00 -9.12
N VAL A 79 2.71 -3.21 -9.10
CA VAL A 79 3.43 -4.45 -8.80
C VAL A 79 3.80 -5.14 -10.11
N GLY A 80 5.08 -5.40 -10.32
CA GLY A 80 5.59 -6.11 -11.50
C GLY A 80 7.01 -5.67 -11.85
N SER A 81 7.49 -6.11 -13.02
CA SER A 81 8.76 -5.69 -13.56
C SER A 81 8.75 -4.20 -13.90
N ALA A 82 9.94 -3.57 -13.94
CA ALA A 82 10.07 -2.16 -14.34
C ALA A 82 9.46 -1.90 -15.73
N ASP A 83 9.61 -2.82 -16.68
CA ASP A 83 9.06 -2.66 -18.03
C ASP A 83 7.54 -2.85 -18.06
N GLY A 84 7.00 -3.82 -17.31
CA GLY A 84 5.56 -4.01 -17.15
C GLY A 84 4.90 -2.79 -16.52
N VAL A 85 5.49 -2.26 -15.45
CA VAL A 85 5.02 -1.05 -14.78
C VAL A 85 5.10 0.16 -15.70
N ARG A 86 6.21 0.36 -16.43
CA ARG A 86 6.34 1.47 -17.39
C ARG A 86 5.25 1.46 -18.46
N ALA A 87 4.82 0.28 -18.90
CA ALA A 87 3.73 0.15 -19.87
C ALA A 87 2.36 0.58 -19.30
N MET A 88 2.18 0.49 -17.98
CA MET A 88 0.94 0.89 -17.30
C MET A 88 0.89 2.39 -16.98
N LEU A 89 2.05 3.01 -16.72
CA LEU A 89 2.17 4.41 -16.27
C LEU A 89 1.23 5.39 -17.02
N PRO A 90 1.11 5.40 -18.37
CA PRO A 90 0.25 6.34 -19.07
C PRO A 90 -1.25 6.23 -18.75
N ARG A 91 -1.67 5.13 -18.11
CA ARG A 91 -3.06 4.85 -17.73
C ARG A 91 -3.34 5.08 -16.25
N ILE A 92 -2.32 5.42 -15.46
CA ILE A 92 -2.49 5.65 -14.03
C ILE A 92 -3.01 7.09 -13.84
N PRO A 93 -4.09 7.30 -13.06
CA PRO A 93 -4.59 8.64 -12.77
C PRO A 93 -3.55 9.45 -11.98
N ASP A 94 -3.76 10.76 -11.90
CA ASP A 94 -2.96 11.61 -11.01
C ASP A 94 -3.32 11.30 -9.56
N VAL A 95 -2.32 10.89 -8.77
CA VAL A 95 -2.48 10.38 -7.40
C VAL A 95 -1.51 11.08 -6.45
N GLY A 96 -1.75 10.98 -5.15
CA GLY A 96 -0.87 11.55 -4.14
C GLY A 96 0.47 10.81 -4.09
N ASP A 97 0.38 9.48 -3.97
CA ASP A 97 1.53 8.60 -3.85
C ASP A 97 1.52 7.53 -4.95
N LEU A 98 2.65 7.39 -5.64
CA LEU A 98 2.87 6.37 -6.65
C LEU A 98 4.05 5.49 -6.24
N TYR A 99 3.77 4.23 -5.92
CA TYR A 99 4.78 3.24 -5.56
C TYR A 99 5.14 2.41 -6.80
N VAL A 100 6.43 2.40 -7.15
CA VAL A 100 6.95 1.75 -8.36
C VAL A 100 8.20 0.94 -8.06
N PRO A 101 8.53 -0.10 -8.85
CA PRO A 101 9.77 -0.85 -8.68
C PRO A 101 11.00 0.05 -8.73
N LEU A 102 11.99 -0.22 -7.87
CA LEU A 102 13.26 0.50 -7.86
C LEU A 102 13.87 0.58 -9.28
N GLY A 103 14.33 1.78 -9.68
CA GLY A 103 14.82 2.05 -11.04
C GLY A 103 13.73 2.43 -12.06
N THR A 104 12.48 2.48 -11.64
CA THR A 104 11.37 3.02 -12.44
C THR A 104 11.19 4.51 -12.14
N PRO A 105 11.23 5.39 -13.15
CA PRO A 105 10.92 6.79 -12.93
C PRO A 105 9.42 6.96 -12.65
N GLY A 106 9.08 7.89 -11.76
CA GLY A 106 7.69 8.30 -11.60
C GLY A 106 7.19 9.15 -12.77
N ILE A 107 5.91 9.50 -12.71
CA ILE A 107 5.24 10.34 -13.71
C ILE A 107 4.42 11.43 -13.03
N GLY A 108 4.21 12.53 -13.77
CA GLY A 108 3.26 13.57 -13.37
C GLY A 108 3.72 14.33 -12.12
N SER A 109 2.77 14.55 -11.22
CA SER A 109 2.96 15.33 -9.99
C SER A 109 2.80 14.49 -8.72
N SER A 110 2.76 13.16 -8.84
CA SER A 110 2.71 12.24 -7.72
C SER A 110 4.04 12.24 -6.97
N ARG A 111 3.99 12.04 -5.65
CA ARG A 111 5.20 11.62 -4.93
C ARG A 111 5.55 10.20 -5.34
N VAL A 112 6.82 9.94 -5.56
CA VAL A 112 7.30 8.69 -6.13
C VAL A 112 8.03 7.90 -5.05
N TRP A 113 7.57 6.68 -4.83
CA TRP A 113 8.11 5.79 -3.81
C TRP A 113 8.75 4.58 -4.47
N ALA A 114 9.98 4.24 -4.07
CA ALA A 114 10.62 3.02 -4.53
C ALA A 114 10.08 1.82 -3.75
N ALA A 115 9.34 0.93 -4.41
CA ALA A 115 8.93 -0.35 -3.85
C ALA A 115 10.12 -1.33 -3.87
N VAL A 116 10.43 -1.92 -2.72
CA VAL A 116 11.57 -2.82 -2.55
C VAL A 116 11.21 -4.06 -1.74
N TRP A 117 11.74 -5.21 -2.17
CA TRP A 117 11.64 -6.49 -1.50
C TRP A 117 13.04 -7.11 -1.31
N ASP A 118 13.55 -7.86 -2.27
CA ASP A 118 14.84 -8.57 -2.19
C ASP A 118 16.00 -7.74 -2.77
N GLU A 119 15.70 -6.61 -3.40
CA GLU A 119 16.70 -5.67 -3.91
C GLU A 119 17.43 -4.92 -2.78
N VAL A 120 16.82 -4.86 -1.59
CA VAL A 120 17.36 -4.20 -0.41
C VAL A 120 17.39 -5.15 0.79
N ASP A 121 18.57 -5.26 1.38
CA ASP A 121 18.83 -6.03 2.61
C ASP A 121 19.47 -5.15 3.68
N GLU A 122 19.81 -5.71 4.84
CA GLU A 122 20.43 -4.95 5.93
C GLU A 122 21.75 -4.28 5.53
N ALA A 123 22.54 -4.92 4.66
CA ALA A 123 23.84 -4.40 4.25
C ALA A 123 23.67 -3.26 3.23
N SER A 124 22.73 -3.38 2.30
CA SER A 124 22.51 -2.41 1.23
C SER A 124 21.59 -1.25 1.63
N ALA A 125 20.76 -1.38 2.67
CA ALA A 125 19.81 -0.35 3.12
C ALA A 125 20.45 1.03 3.36
N SER A 126 21.70 1.06 3.81
CA SER A 126 22.42 2.31 4.07
C SER A 126 23.02 2.96 2.82
N THR A 127 23.17 2.21 1.72
CA THR A 127 23.89 2.63 0.52
C THR A 127 23.08 2.58 -0.76
N VAL A 128 21.89 1.95 -0.76
CA VAL A 128 21.01 1.87 -1.93
C VAL A 128 20.74 3.27 -2.49
N ASP A 129 20.82 3.42 -3.80
CA ASP A 129 20.55 4.69 -4.47
C ASP A 129 19.04 4.92 -4.54
N LEU A 130 18.61 5.99 -3.89
CA LEU A 130 17.21 6.43 -3.82
C LEU A 130 17.05 7.83 -4.41
N THR A 131 18.02 8.29 -5.19
CA THR A 131 18.00 9.59 -5.82
C THR A 131 16.78 9.71 -6.74
N GLY A 132 15.95 10.73 -6.50
CA GLY A 132 14.74 10.99 -7.30
C GLY A 132 13.47 10.34 -6.76
N TYR A 133 13.53 9.61 -5.64
CA TYR A 133 12.37 9.14 -4.90
C TYR A 133 12.06 10.06 -3.72
N ASP A 134 10.79 10.18 -3.38
CA ASP A 134 10.29 10.86 -2.18
C ASP A 134 10.31 9.93 -0.95
N GLY A 135 10.25 8.61 -1.19
CA GLY A 135 10.24 7.60 -0.14
C GLY A 135 10.48 6.18 -0.62
N VAL A 136 10.43 5.22 0.30
CA VAL A 136 10.53 3.79 0.04
C VAL A 136 9.29 3.08 0.56
N LEU A 137 8.74 2.17 -0.24
CA LEU A 137 7.78 1.15 0.20
C LEU A 137 8.55 -0.14 0.44
N LEU A 138 8.79 -0.43 1.72
CA LEU A 138 9.44 -1.68 2.11
C LEU A 138 8.37 -2.75 2.31
N MET A 139 8.42 -3.76 1.45
CA MET A 139 7.59 -4.94 1.56
C MET A 139 8.08 -5.80 2.73
N LEU A 140 7.18 -6.23 3.62
CA LEU A 140 7.39 -7.10 4.78
C LEU A 140 6.94 -8.55 4.50
N LEU A 141 6.22 -8.80 3.40
CA LEU A 141 6.03 -10.14 2.83
C LEU A 141 6.17 -10.09 1.31
N GLU A 142 6.38 -11.26 0.69
CA GLU A 142 6.70 -11.33 -0.74
C GLU A 142 5.55 -10.75 -1.58
N PRO A 143 5.82 -9.79 -2.49
CA PRO A 143 4.79 -9.19 -3.33
C PRO A 143 3.94 -10.23 -4.05
N GLY A 144 2.63 -10.03 -4.08
CA GLY A 144 1.69 -10.97 -4.70
C GLY A 144 1.40 -12.24 -3.88
N THR A 145 1.95 -12.36 -2.67
CA THR A 145 1.61 -13.46 -1.76
C THR A 145 0.68 -13.00 -0.64
N SER A 146 0.19 -13.96 0.15
CA SER A 146 -0.60 -13.70 1.34
C SER A 146 0.05 -14.39 2.53
N GLY A 147 0.19 -13.69 3.65
CA GLY A 147 0.85 -14.26 4.81
C GLY A 147 1.01 -13.28 5.95
N VAL A 148 1.87 -13.67 6.88
CA VAL A 148 2.31 -12.87 8.02
C VAL A 148 3.50 -12.03 7.58
N ALA A 149 3.60 -10.81 8.08
CA ALA A 149 4.80 -9.99 7.91
C ALA A 149 6.04 -10.72 8.44
N ASP A 150 7.18 -10.55 7.79
CA ASP A 150 8.49 -10.90 8.28
C ASP A 150 9.03 -9.77 9.18
N PRO A 151 9.04 -9.95 10.52
CA PRO A 151 9.47 -8.91 11.44
C PRO A 151 10.96 -8.61 11.35
N ASP A 152 11.78 -9.53 10.84
CA ASP A 152 13.23 -9.34 10.71
C ASP A 152 13.54 -8.20 9.74
N ARG A 153 12.62 -7.90 8.81
CA ARG A 153 12.74 -6.78 7.86
C ARG A 153 12.56 -5.40 8.50
N LEU A 154 12.13 -5.30 9.77
CA LEU A 154 12.02 -4.02 10.47
C LEU A 154 13.39 -3.36 10.74
N SER A 155 14.48 -4.12 10.75
CA SER A 155 15.84 -3.58 10.83
C SER A 155 16.20 -2.77 9.58
N ILE A 156 15.80 -3.26 8.40
CA ILE A 156 15.94 -2.60 7.10
C ILE A 156 15.16 -1.28 7.11
N ALA A 157 13.90 -1.31 7.58
CA ALA A 157 13.08 -0.11 7.74
C ALA A 157 13.77 0.95 8.59
N THR A 158 14.35 0.55 9.72
CA THR A 158 15.07 1.45 10.64
C THR A 158 16.30 2.08 9.98
N ALA A 159 17.00 1.34 9.13
CA ALA A 159 18.15 1.87 8.38
C ALA A 159 17.70 2.86 7.29
N LEU A 160 16.63 2.55 6.56
CA LEU A 160 16.06 3.40 5.52
C LEU A 160 15.46 4.69 6.08
N ALA A 161 14.74 4.61 7.20
CA ALA A 161 14.07 5.75 7.85
C ALA A 161 15.04 6.85 8.34
N ARG A 162 16.35 6.54 8.42
CA ARG A 162 17.40 7.55 8.70
C ARG A 162 17.77 8.39 7.48
N ARG A 163 17.34 7.99 6.29
CA ARG A 163 17.75 8.55 5.00
C ARG A 163 16.58 9.18 4.25
N ILE A 164 15.39 8.58 4.35
CA ILE A 164 14.21 8.92 3.55
C ILE A 164 12.92 8.47 4.26
N ASP A 165 11.77 8.94 3.80
CA ASP A 165 10.47 8.47 4.29
C ASP A 165 10.25 6.99 3.95
N VAL A 166 9.65 6.24 4.88
CA VAL A 166 9.42 4.80 4.74
C VAL A 166 7.96 4.49 4.99
N THR A 167 7.36 3.80 4.01
CA THR A 167 6.09 3.10 4.12
C THR A 167 6.35 1.61 4.22
N LEU A 168 5.66 0.92 5.13
CA LEU A 168 5.73 -0.53 5.29
C LEU A 168 4.49 -1.18 4.67
N ASP A 169 4.64 -2.28 3.94
CA ASP A 169 3.50 -3.00 3.38
C ASP A 169 3.66 -4.51 3.51
N GLY A 170 2.57 -5.23 3.74
CA GLY A 170 2.55 -6.68 3.81
C GLY A 170 2.37 -7.21 5.23
N GLY A 171 1.18 -7.74 5.52
CA GLY A 171 0.95 -8.54 6.74
C GLY A 171 0.99 -7.77 8.06
N VAL A 172 0.91 -6.44 8.03
CA VAL A 172 0.82 -5.60 9.23
C VAL A 172 -0.50 -5.88 9.97
N THR A 173 -0.41 -5.95 11.30
CA THR A 173 -1.53 -6.22 12.21
C THR A 173 -1.49 -5.24 13.39
N GLU A 174 -2.57 -5.21 14.18
CA GLU A 174 -2.64 -4.41 15.43
C GLU A 174 -1.41 -4.61 16.32
N HIS A 175 -0.99 -5.86 16.53
CA HIS A 175 0.14 -6.17 17.41
C HIS A 175 1.49 -5.75 16.83
N LEU A 176 1.61 -5.67 15.50
CA LEU A 176 2.85 -5.25 14.83
C LEU A 176 2.97 -3.73 14.71
N MET A 177 1.83 -3.01 14.71
CA MET A 177 1.80 -1.57 14.49
C MET A 177 2.77 -0.78 15.39
N PRO A 178 2.87 -1.03 16.71
CA PRO A 178 3.84 -0.31 17.55
C PRO A 178 5.30 -0.55 17.13
N ALA A 179 5.63 -1.77 16.69
CA ALA A 179 6.97 -2.09 16.21
C ALA A 179 7.25 -1.39 14.87
N CYS A 180 6.29 -1.39 13.94
CA CYS A 180 6.36 -0.63 12.69
C CYS A 180 6.70 0.85 12.96
N LEU A 181 5.96 1.51 13.85
CA LEU A 181 6.21 2.93 14.19
C LEU A 181 7.57 3.16 14.84
N SER A 182 8.04 2.22 15.66
CA SER A 182 9.35 2.33 16.32
C SER A 182 10.54 2.34 15.35
N THR A 183 10.35 1.84 14.13
CA THR A 183 11.38 1.91 13.08
C THR A 183 11.62 3.32 12.54
N GLY A 184 10.67 4.24 12.75
CA GLY A 184 10.64 5.54 12.10
C GLY A 184 9.87 5.59 10.78
N ALA A 185 9.22 4.48 10.39
CA ALA A 185 8.28 4.47 9.27
C ALA A 185 7.16 5.50 9.48
N SER A 186 6.83 6.25 8.43
CA SER A 186 5.77 7.26 8.45
C SER A 186 4.38 6.62 8.33
N THR A 187 4.27 5.58 7.52
CA THR A 187 3.01 4.92 7.17
C THR A 187 3.16 3.39 7.18
N ALA A 188 2.10 2.69 7.53
CA ALA A 188 1.95 1.25 7.33
C ALA A 188 0.69 0.96 6.49
N VAL A 189 0.87 0.20 5.42
CA VAL A 189 -0.21 -0.34 4.58
C VAL A 189 -0.80 -1.56 5.26
N VAL A 190 -2.11 -1.54 5.47
CA VAL A 190 -2.84 -2.58 6.19
C VAL A 190 -4.06 -3.03 5.40
N GLY A 191 -4.09 -4.33 5.07
CA GLY A 191 -5.22 -4.96 4.40
C GLY A 191 -6.20 -5.61 5.38
N ARG A 192 -6.25 -6.94 5.39
CA ARG A 192 -7.23 -7.77 6.12
C ARG A 192 -7.30 -7.56 7.64
N ALA A 193 -6.24 -7.03 8.25
CA ALA A 193 -6.27 -6.71 9.68
C ALA A 193 -7.04 -5.42 10.00
N LEU A 194 -7.25 -4.56 8.99
CA LEU A 194 -7.96 -3.28 9.10
C LEU A 194 -9.33 -3.34 8.45
N ILE A 195 -9.45 -3.91 7.25
CA ILE A 195 -10.71 -3.97 6.50
C ILE A 195 -11.41 -5.31 6.80
N LEU A 196 -12.61 -5.22 7.38
CA LEU A 196 -13.41 -6.36 7.80
C LEU A 196 -14.69 -6.47 7.00
N ASP A 197 -14.83 -7.59 6.28
CA ASP A 197 -16.02 -7.92 5.49
C ASP A 197 -16.99 -8.73 6.35
N SER A 198 -18.11 -8.12 6.75
CA SER A 198 -19.16 -8.81 7.52
C SER A 198 -20.40 -9.09 6.67
N PRO A 199 -21.14 -10.18 6.92
CA PRO A 199 -22.49 -10.34 6.39
C PRO A 199 -23.35 -9.12 6.76
N LEU A 200 -24.31 -8.76 5.90
CA LEU A 200 -25.30 -7.74 6.30
C LEU A 200 -25.98 -8.22 7.59
N PRO A 201 -26.17 -7.35 8.60
CA PRO A 201 -26.93 -7.74 9.78
C PRO A 201 -28.31 -8.24 9.34
N GLU A 202 -28.70 -9.44 9.78
CA GLU A 202 -30.03 -9.97 9.52
C GLU A 202 -31.06 -8.99 10.08
N GLY A 203 -31.79 -8.33 9.18
CA GLY A 203 -32.87 -7.43 9.55
C GLY A 203 -33.92 -8.20 10.35
N HIS A 204 -34.19 -7.76 11.58
CA HIS A 204 -35.43 -8.08 12.25
C HIS A 204 -36.57 -7.65 11.34
N SER A 205 -37.38 -8.64 10.96
CA SER A 205 -38.54 -8.53 10.08
C SER A 205 -39.60 -7.58 10.61
#